data_AF-A0AAX4NGT5-F1
#
_entry.id   AF-A0AAX4NGT5-F1
#
_cell.length_a   1.000
_cell.length_b   1.000
_cell.length_c   1.000
_cell.angle_alpha   90.00
_cell.angle_beta   90.00
_cell.angle_gamma   90.00
#
_symmetry.space_group_name_H-M   'P 1'
#
loop_
_entity.id
_entity.type
_entity.pdbx_description
1 polymer ?
#
loop_
_entity_poly.entity_id
_entity_poly.type
_entity_poly.pdbx_seq_one_letter_code
_entity_poly.pdbx_strand_id
1 'polypeptide(L)'
;MKGSPFRKRYVLVYSNSMEDIIQQLERDLFAVFHAKKKYIGGQYAIFLTDQFKKKRFIEYVNSYGHGAVTLITSGTILKCKKFMASHSEVSEEQNH
;
A
#
# COMPACT_ATOMS: atom_id res chain seq x y z
N MET A 1 23.93 -11.01 -15.09
CA MET A 1 23.70 -9.75 -14.35
C MET A 1 23.18 -10.08 -12.94
N LYS A 2 23.98 -9.86 -11.90
CA LYS A 2 23.56 -10.04 -10.50
C LYS A 2 22.60 -8.89 -10.13
N GLY A 3 21.29 -9.14 -10.19
CA GLY A 3 20.32 -8.19 -9.65
C GLY A 3 20.57 -8.01 -8.15
N SER A 4 20.53 -6.77 -7.67
CA SER A 4 20.64 -6.46 -6.24
C SER A 4 19.73 -7.41 -5.43
N PRO A 5 20.23 -8.06 -4.36
CA PRO A 5 19.42 -8.94 -3.52
C PRO A 5 18.24 -8.19 -2.89
N PHE A 6 18.35 -6.87 -2.74
CA PHE A 6 17.34 -5.99 -2.18
C PHE A 6 16.31 -5.57 -3.24
N ARG A 7 15.46 -6.53 -3.63
CA ARG A 7 14.35 -6.25 -4.53
C ARG A 7 13.27 -5.46 -3.79
N LYS A 8 12.96 -4.26 -4.27
CA LYS A 8 11.86 -3.45 -3.73
C LYS A 8 10.50 -3.94 -4.20
N ARG A 9 9.47 -3.66 -3.41
CA ARG A 9 8.06 -3.94 -3.69
C ARG A 9 7.20 -2.73 -3.37
N TYR A 10 6.33 -2.40 -4.30
CA TYR A 10 5.26 -1.43 -4.12
C TYR A 10 4.05 -2.17 -3.55
N VAL A 11 3.42 -1.57 -2.55
CA VAL A 11 2.24 -2.11 -1.87
C VAL A 11 1.16 -1.05 -1.93
N LEU A 12 0.02 -1.40 -2.54
CA LEU A 12 -1.17 -0.55 -2.59
C LEU A 12 -2.01 -0.84 -1.36
N VAL A 13 -2.29 0.20 -0.58
CA VAL A 13 -3.12 0.15 0.62
C VAL A 13 -4.36 1.00 0.38
N TYR A 14 -5.49 0.51 0.87
CA TYR A 14 -6.79 1.17 0.84
C TYR A 14 -7.33 1.33 2.26
N SER A 15 -8.01 2.44 2.52
CA SER A 15 -8.81 2.65 3.73
C SER A 15 -9.84 3.75 3.47
N ASN A 16 -11.07 3.56 3.96
CA ASN A 16 -12.08 4.60 3.99
C ASN A 16 -11.68 5.81 4.85
N SER A 17 -10.77 5.62 5.81
CA SER A 17 -10.25 6.65 6.72
C SER A 17 -8.78 6.97 6.42
N MET A 18 -8.35 6.82 5.15
CA MET A 18 -6.94 7.01 4.76
C MET A 18 -6.40 8.37 5.20
N GLU A 19 -7.17 9.44 5.04
CA GLU A 19 -6.77 10.80 5.41
C GLU A 19 -6.49 10.93 6.92
N ASP A 20 -7.28 10.27 7.76
CA ASP A 20 -7.13 10.28 9.22
C ASP A 20 -5.91 9.48 9.68
N ILE A 21 -5.66 8.34 9.04
CA ILE A 21 -4.66 7.37 9.52
C ILE A 21 -3.30 7.52 8.86
N ILE A 22 -3.18 8.20 7.71
CA ILE A 22 -1.96 8.15 6.89
C ILE A 22 -0.71 8.58 7.65
N GLN A 23 -0.78 9.64 8.45
CA GLN A 23 0.40 10.16 9.14
C GLN A 23 0.95 9.16 10.16
N GLN A 24 0.07 8.48 10.89
CA GLN A 24 0.48 7.47 11.85
C GLN A 24 0.95 6.20 11.12
N LEU A 25 0.18 5.77 10.12
CA LEU A 25 0.51 4.58 9.34
C LEU A 25 1.88 4.73 8.65
N GLU A 26 2.16 5.89 8.05
CA GLU A 26 3.46 6.17 7.44
C GLU A 26 4.61 6.11 8.45
N ARG A 27 4.44 6.71 9.64
CA ARG A 27 5.46 6.68 10.70
C ARG A 27 5.77 5.26 11.13
N ASP A 28 4.75 4.46 11.40
CA ASP A 28 4.91 3.07 11.86
C ASP A 28 5.55 2.20 10.78
N LEU A 29 5.07 2.32 9.54
CA LEU A 29 5.59 1.56 8.41
C LEU A 29 7.05 1.92 8.10
N PHE A 30 7.44 3.17 8.30
CA PHE A 30 8.83 3.60 8.18
C PHE A 30 9.69 3.07 9.33
N ALA A 31 9.21 3.15 10.56
CA ALA A 31 9.95 2.70 11.75
C ALA A 31 10.23 1.19 11.72
N VAL A 32 9.21 0.37 11.41
CA VAL A 32 9.31 -1.10 11.47
C VAL A 32 9.86 -1.68 10.16
N PHE A 33 9.36 -1.19 9.02
CA PHE A 33 9.64 -1.81 7.72
C PHE A 33 10.62 -1.00 6.86
N HIS A 34 10.96 0.23 7.25
CA HIS A 34 11.62 1.22 6.37
C HIS A 34 10.88 1.41 5.06
N ALA A 35 9.55 1.27 5.10
CA ALA A 35 8.72 1.49 3.94
C ALA A 35 8.53 2.99 3.72
N LYS A 36 8.68 3.44 2.48
CA LYS A 36 8.53 4.87 2.11
C LYS A 36 7.22 5.08 1.38
N LYS A 37 6.43 6.08 1.77
CA LYS A 37 5.26 6.52 1.00
C LYS A 37 5.72 7.03 -0.38
N LYS A 38 5.01 6.62 -1.42
CA LYS A 38 5.27 6.99 -2.83
C LYS A 38 4.08 7.67 -3.49
N TYR A 39 2.90 7.46 -2.94
CA TYR A 39 1.67 8.06 -3.41
C TYR A 39 0.66 8.10 -2.27
N ILE A 40 -0.14 9.15 -2.26
CA ILE A 40 -1.40 9.24 -1.53
C ILE A 40 -2.41 9.97 -2.43
N GLY A 41 -3.65 9.51 -2.42
CA GLY A 41 -4.77 10.18 -3.07
C GLY A 41 -6.08 9.51 -2.70
N GLY A 42 -7.04 10.30 -2.22
CA GLY A 42 -8.31 9.80 -1.69
C GLY A 42 -8.10 8.69 -0.66
N GLN A 43 -8.77 7.56 -0.86
CA GLN A 43 -8.74 6.39 0.02
C GLN A 43 -7.50 5.49 -0.17
N TYR A 44 -6.53 5.91 -1.01
CA TYR A 44 -5.43 5.06 -1.44
C TYR A 44 -4.06 5.62 -1.05
N ALA A 45 -3.14 4.72 -0.70
CA ALA A 45 -1.74 5.02 -0.52
C ALA A 45 -0.86 3.92 -1.14
N ILE A 46 0.31 4.30 -1.67
CA ILE A 46 1.30 3.34 -2.16
C ILE A 46 2.57 3.48 -1.32
N PHE A 47 3.04 2.37 -0.77
CA PHE A 47 4.28 2.29 -0.01
C PHE A 47 5.32 1.45 -0.75
N LEU A 48 6.59 1.83 -0.66
CA LEU A 48 7.73 1.09 -1.17
C LEU A 48 8.43 0.39 -0.01
N THR A 49 8.40 -0.94 0.01
CA THR A 49 9.06 -1.78 1.00
C THR A 49 10.08 -2.72 0.34
N ASP A 50 10.75 -3.53 1.15
CA ASP A 50 11.63 -4.60 0.69
C ASP A 50 10.87 -5.93 0.51
N GLN A 51 11.24 -6.72 -0.49
CA GLN A 51 10.64 -8.03 -0.77
C GLN A 51 10.70 -8.97 0.45
N PHE A 52 11.73 -8.89 1.28
CA PHE A 52 11.84 -9.74 2.47
C PHE A 52 10.90 -9.29 3.60
N LYS A 53 10.55 -8.00 3.65
CA LYS A 53 9.65 -7.42 4.65
C LYS A 53 8.19 -7.40 4.22
N LYS A 54 7.90 -7.63 2.94
CA LYS A 54 6.54 -7.52 2.37
C LYS A 54 5.48 -8.32 3.15
N LYS A 55 5.81 -9.55 3.59
CA LYS A 55 4.81 -10.42 4.24
C LYS A 55 4.35 -9.81 5.56
N ARG A 56 5.31 -9.43 6.41
CA ARG A 56 5.06 -8.76 7.69
C ARG A 56 4.42 -7.38 7.51
N PHE A 57 4.80 -6.65 6.45
CA PHE A 57 4.15 -5.38 6.10
C PHE A 57 2.65 -5.58 5.85
N ILE A 58 2.27 -6.59 5.04
CA ILE A 58 0.86 -6.87 4.71
C ILE A 58 0.09 -7.25 5.97
N GLU A 59 0.66 -8.15 6.77
CA GLU A 59 0.07 -8.57 8.04
C GLU A 59 -0.17 -7.38 8.96
N TYR A 60 0.83 -6.50 9.11
CA TYR A 60 0.71 -5.27 9.91
C TYR A 60 -0.43 -4.38 9.43
N VAL A 61 -0.44 -4.02 8.14
CA VAL A 61 -1.46 -3.14 7.57
C VAL A 61 -2.86 -3.72 7.74
N ASN A 62 -3.05 -5.01 7.45
CA ASN A 62 -4.35 -5.66 7.56
C ASN A 62 -4.82 -5.80 9.02
N SER A 63 -3.89 -5.72 9.99
CA SER A 63 -4.18 -5.71 11.43
C SER A 63 -4.25 -4.30 12.05
N TYR A 64 -3.93 -3.26 11.29
CA TYR A 64 -3.73 -1.89 11.79
C TYR A 64 -5.02 -1.26 12.36
N GLY A 65 -6.19 -1.85 12.05
CA GLY A 65 -7.49 -1.28 12.35
C GLY A 65 -7.92 -0.24 11.31
N HIS A 66 -9.02 0.46 11.57
CA HIS A 66 -9.53 1.55 10.71
C HIS A 66 -9.80 1.15 9.24
N GLY A 67 -10.12 -0.12 9.01
CA GLY A 67 -10.42 -0.66 7.67
C GLY A 67 -9.25 -0.59 6.69
N ALA A 68 -8.01 -0.41 7.17
CA ALA A 68 -6.84 -0.42 6.31
C ALA A 68 -6.57 -1.83 5.79
N VAL A 69 -6.48 -1.97 4.46
CA VAL A 69 -6.23 -3.25 3.81
C VAL A 69 -5.22 -3.11 2.69
N THR A 70 -4.36 -4.11 2.54
CA THR A 70 -3.50 -4.23 1.36
C THR A 70 -4.27 -4.84 0.21
N LEU A 71 -4.33 -4.13 -0.91
CA LEU A 71 -5.00 -4.62 -2.12
C LEU A 71 -4.06 -5.46 -2.98
N ILE A 72 -2.89 -4.92 -3.32
CA ILE A 72 -1.91 -5.62 -4.16
C ILE A 72 -0.46 -5.31 -3.79
N THR A 73 0.44 -6.24 -4.15
CA THR A 73 1.88 -6.01 -4.16
C THR A 73 2.48 -6.19 -5.55
N SER A 74 3.40 -5.32 -5.93
CA SER A 74 3.98 -5.31 -7.28
C SER A 74 5.46 -4.93 -7.27
N GLY A 75 6.18 -5.30 -8.32
CA GLY A 75 7.52 -4.79 -8.60
C GLY A 75 7.54 -3.35 -9.11
N THR A 76 6.42 -2.82 -9.60
CA THR A 76 6.32 -1.46 -10.17
C THR A 76 5.12 -0.69 -9.64
N ILE A 77 5.30 0.63 -9.51
CA ILE A 77 4.23 1.56 -9.11
C ILE A 77 3.09 1.61 -10.14
N LEU A 78 3.40 1.42 -11.42
CA LEU A 78 2.41 1.47 -12.51
C LEU A 78 1.33 0.40 -12.35
N LYS A 79 1.69 -0.83 -11.97
CA LYS A 79 0.72 -1.89 -11.69
C LYS A 79 -0.20 -1.54 -10.51
N CYS A 80 0.32 -0.83 -9.50
CA CYS A 80 -0.49 -0.33 -8.38
C CYS A 80 -1.51 0.71 -8.85
N LYS A 81 -1.08 1.69 -9.65
CA LYS A 81 -1.98 2.71 -10.20
C LYS A 81 -3.05 2.13 -11.14
N LYS A 82 -2.68 1.15 -11.97
CA LYS A 82 -3.63 0.45 -12.85
C LYS A 82 -4.71 -0.30 -12.05
N PHE A 83 -4.29 -1.03 -11.01
CA PHE A 83 -5.24 -1.72 -10.12
C PHE A 83 -6.14 -0.73 -9.38
N MET A 84 -5.58 0.38 -8.90
CA MET A 84 -6.34 1.44 -8.23
C MET A 84 -7.44 2.00 -9.12
N ALA A 85 -7.15 2.29 -10.40
CA ALA A 85 -8.14 2.76 -11.37
C ALA A 85 -9.27 1.74 -11.59
N SER A 86 -8.93 0.45 -11.81
CA SER A 86 -9.96 -0.59 -11.96
C SER A 86 -10.76 -0.84 -10.68
N HIS A 87 -10.16 -0.59 -9.51
CA HIS A 87 -10.86 -0.78 -8.25
C HIS A 87 -11.82 0.36 -7.95
N SER A 88 -11.42 1.61 -8.24
CA SER A 88 -12.32 2.77 -8.08
C SER A 88 -13.58 2.64 -8.93
N GLU A 89 -13.46 2.14 -10.17
CA GLU A 89 -14.61 1.91 -11.05
C GLU A 89 -15.63 0.94 -10.42
N VAL A 90 -15.17 -0.16 -9.82
CA VAL A 90 -16.04 -1.14 -9.15
C VAL A 90 -16.67 -0.59 -7.87
N SER A 91 -15.94 0.26 -7.13
CA SER A 91 -16.45 0.86 -5.89
C SER A 91 -17.54 1.91 -6.12
N GLU A 92 -17.55 2.55 -7.29
CA GLU A 92 -18.57 3.53 -7.67
C GLU A 92 -19.87 2.86 -8.15
N GLU A 93 -19.80 1.71 -8.81
CA GLU A 93 -20.98 0.97 -9.30
C GLU A 93 -21.85 0.36 -8.18
N GLN A 94 -21.31 0.18 -6.96
CA GLN A 94 -22.08 -0.35 -5.83
C GLN A 94 -22.78 0.72 -4.97
N ASN A 95 -22.66 2.00 -5.32
CA ASN A 95 -23.26 3.12 -4.59
C ASN A 95 -24.37 3.84 -5.38
N HIS A 96 -24.96 3.18 -6.41
CA HIS A 96 -26.08 3.73 -7.18
C HIS A 96 -27.29 2.79 -7.18
#